data_AF-K1TSN8-F1
#
_entry.id   AF-K1TSN8-F1
#
_cell.length_a   1.000
_cell.length_b   1.000
_cell.length_c   1.000
_cell.angle_alpha   90.00
_cell.angle_beta   90.00
_cell.angle_gamma   90.00
#
_symmetry.space_group_name_H-M   'P 1'
#
loop_
_entity.id
_entity.type
_entity.pdbx_description
1 polymer ?
#
loop_
_entity_poly.entity_id
_entity_poly.type
_entity_poly.pdbx_seq_one_letter_code
_entity_poly.pdbx_strand_id
1 'polypeptide(L)'
;TILGIKTYPMNWPIGCGKEFKGVFDRGTRKVLAFESDGRANGVKMVDEITAELGAPEMDELIGAANHQKLADDIELLDGAAEEFDLDAVQHGQLSPVFFGSALTNFGVEPFLKEFLRLTPPPLPRKDAPTGDVVDPCSEQFSGFVFKIQANMNKNHRDRIAFLRICSGKF
;
A
#
# COMPACT_ATOMS: atom_id res chain seq x y z
N THR A 1 -2.54 15.34 -14.42
CA THR A 1 -2.18 13.92 -14.31
C THR A 1 -3.27 13.08 -14.97
N ILE A 2 -2.94 11.91 -15.55
CA ILE A 2 -3.94 11.05 -16.24
C ILE A 2 -5.03 10.57 -15.27
N LEU A 3 -4.67 10.30 -14.01
CA LEU A 3 -5.58 9.83 -12.97
C LEU A 3 -6.23 10.97 -12.15
N GLY A 4 -5.93 12.24 -12.43
CA GLY A 4 -6.50 13.38 -11.70
C GLY A 4 -6.05 13.54 -10.24
N ILE A 5 -5.12 12.70 -9.75
CA ILE A 5 -4.60 12.73 -8.38
C ILE A 5 -3.08 12.95 -8.40
N LYS A 6 -2.55 13.56 -7.33
CA LYS A 6 -1.10 13.68 -7.09
C LYS A 6 -0.56 12.38 -6.52
N THR A 7 0.75 12.16 -6.60
CA THR A 7 1.39 10.93 -6.11
C THR A 7 2.61 11.25 -5.26
N TYR A 8 2.79 10.52 -4.17
CA TYR A 8 3.98 10.55 -3.35
C TYR A 8 4.62 9.15 -3.30
N PRO A 9 5.81 8.94 -3.87
CA PRO A 9 6.52 7.68 -3.69
C PRO A 9 6.92 7.52 -2.22
N MET A 10 6.40 6.50 -1.55
CA MET A 10 6.77 6.14 -0.17
C MET A 10 8.10 5.39 -0.14
N ASN A 11 8.32 4.57 -1.16
CA ASN A 11 9.59 3.92 -1.46
C ASN A 11 9.92 4.08 -2.95
N TRP A 12 11.14 3.72 -3.34
CA TRP A 12 11.62 3.85 -4.72
C TRP A 12 12.35 2.59 -5.17
N PRO A 13 12.08 2.04 -6.37
CA PRO A 13 12.70 0.80 -6.82
C PRO A 13 14.14 1.01 -7.25
N ILE A 14 14.99 0.03 -6.93
CA ILE A 14 16.39 -0.02 -7.33
C ILE A 14 16.50 -1.05 -8.45
N GLY A 15 16.67 -0.55 -9.68
CA GLY A 15 16.64 -1.37 -10.89
C GLY A 15 15.24 -1.90 -11.23
N CYS A 16 15.15 -2.79 -12.22
CA CYS A 16 13.89 -3.36 -12.68
C CYS A 16 14.08 -4.73 -13.34
N GLY A 17 13.01 -5.54 -13.36
CA GLY A 17 13.03 -6.85 -14.00
C GLY A 17 14.08 -7.78 -13.36
N LYS A 18 15.02 -8.28 -14.17
CA LYS A 18 16.12 -9.13 -13.68
C LYS A 18 17.16 -8.37 -12.86
N GLU A 19 17.27 -7.06 -13.08
CA GLU A 19 18.21 -6.18 -12.37
C GLU A 19 17.55 -5.53 -11.14
N PHE A 20 16.37 -5.99 -10.72
CA PHE A 20 15.73 -5.48 -9.51
C PHE A 20 16.54 -5.90 -8.28
N LYS A 21 17.01 -4.91 -7.53
CA LYS A 21 17.86 -5.07 -6.34
C LYS A 21 17.15 -4.72 -5.04
N GLY A 22 15.90 -4.25 -5.09
CA GLY A 22 15.12 -3.92 -3.91
C GLY A 22 14.47 -2.54 -4.00
N VAL A 23 14.14 -1.95 -2.86
CA VAL A 23 13.53 -0.62 -2.76
C VAL A 23 14.22 0.23 -1.70
N PHE A 24 14.27 1.53 -1.92
CA PHE A 24 14.65 2.52 -0.92
C PHE A 24 13.39 3.08 -0.26
N ASP A 25 13.24 2.89 1.04
CA ASP A 25 12.20 3.50 1.85
C ASP A 25 12.57 4.95 2.17
N ARG A 26 11.76 5.91 1.69
CA ARG A 26 12.08 7.34 1.81
C ARG A 26 11.87 7.87 3.23
N GLY A 27 10.97 7.27 4.02
CA GLY A 27 10.69 7.71 5.38
C GLY A 27 11.79 7.32 6.36
N THR A 28 12.24 6.09 6.28
CA THR A 28 13.32 5.54 7.11
C THR A 28 14.72 5.77 6.53
N ARG A 29 14.80 6.19 5.26
CA ARG A 29 16.04 6.35 4.48
C ARG A 29 16.88 5.07 4.40
N LYS A 30 16.19 3.94 4.32
CA LYS A 30 16.80 2.60 4.29
C LYS A 30 16.53 1.89 2.99
N VAL A 31 17.51 1.16 2.51
CA VAL A 31 17.36 0.23 1.39
C VAL A 31 16.97 -1.13 1.94
N LEU A 32 15.85 -1.64 1.46
CA LEU A 32 15.41 -3.02 1.58
C LEU A 32 15.92 -3.73 0.33
N ALA A 33 17.03 -4.46 0.45
CA ALA A 33 17.58 -5.19 -0.69
C ALA A 33 16.79 -6.47 -0.98
N PHE A 34 16.79 -6.87 -2.25
CA PHE A 34 16.16 -8.08 -2.75
C PHE A 34 17.21 -8.99 -3.37
N GLU A 35 17.34 -10.20 -2.83
CA GLU A 35 18.09 -11.29 -3.46
C GLU A 35 17.13 -12.32 -4.04
N SER A 36 17.25 -12.57 -5.35
CA SER A 36 16.47 -13.62 -6.00
C SER A 36 17.23 -14.95 -5.94
N ASP A 37 16.60 -16.01 -5.44
CA ASP A 37 17.15 -17.37 -5.46
C ASP A 37 16.93 -18.11 -6.80
N GLY A 38 16.41 -17.41 -7.81
CA GLY A 38 16.17 -17.93 -9.16
C GLY A 38 15.05 -18.98 -9.25
N ARG A 39 14.28 -19.23 -8.19
CA ARG A 39 13.20 -20.24 -8.19
C ARG A 39 11.82 -19.58 -8.34
N ALA A 40 11.13 -19.93 -9.41
CA ALA A 40 9.83 -19.35 -9.76
C ALA A 40 8.64 -19.80 -8.87
N ASN A 41 8.82 -20.76 -7.94
CA ASN A 41 7.73 -21.43 -7.23
C ASN A 41 8.09 -21.82 -5.78
N GLY A 42 8.54 -20.86 -4.98
CA GLY A 42 8.73 -21.08 -3.54
C GLY A 42 8.66 -19.76 -2.82
N VAL A 43 7.63 -19.59 -1.97
CA VAL A 43 7.53 -18.50 -1.01
C VAL A 43 8.68 -18.64 -0.01
N LYS A 44 9.87 -18.20 -0.39
CA LYS A 44 10.90 -17.86 0.59
C LYS A 44 10.70 -16.39 0.91
N MET A 45 10.48 -16.08 2.19
CA MET A 45 10.77 -14.75 2.69
C MET A 45 12.22 -14.47 2.30
N VAL A 46 12.42 -13.46 1.47
CA VAL A 46 13.73 -13.04 1.02
C VAL A 46 14.43 -12.44 2.24
N ASP A 47 15.73 -12.69 2.38
CA ASP A 47 16.52 -12.05 3.41
C ASP A 47 16.58 -10.54 3.11
N GLU A 48 15.79 -9.76 3.85
CA GLU A 48 15.81 -8.30 3.76
C GLU A 48 17.09 -7.78 4.41
N ILE A 49 18.04 -7.34 3.59
CA ILE A 49 19.23 -6.65 4.07
C ILE A 49 18.91 -5.16 4.07
N THR A 50 19.08 -4.55 5.24
CA THR A 50 18.83 -3.13 5.47
C THR A 50 20.14 -2.36 5.47
N ALA A 51 20.26 -1.35 4.60
CA ALA A 51 21.39 -0.43 4.55
C ALA A 51 20.91 1.03 4.44
N GLU A 52 21.76 2.01 4.75
CA GLU A 52 21.43 3.43 4.63
C GLU A 52 21.94 4.02 3.31
N LEU A 53 21.18 4.93 2.70
CA LEU A 53 21.62 5.61 1.46
C LEU A 53 22.91 6.40 1.70
N GLY A 54 23.92 6.18 0.84
CA GLY A 54 25.24 6.79 0.97
C GLY A 54 26.23 5.97 1.80
N ALA A 55 25.81 4.87 2.43
CA ALA A 55 26.74 4.00 3.16
C ALA A 55 27.68 3.27 2.19
N PRO A 56 28.97 3.05 2.53
CA PRO A 56 29.93 2.39 1.64
C PRO A 56 29.51 0.96 1.23
N GLU A 57 28.82 0.26 2.14
CA GLU A 57 28.26 -1.09 1.93
C GLU A 57 27.17 -1.16 0.85
N MET A 58 26.62 -0.02 0.43
CA MET A 58 25.64 0.06 -0.66
C MET A 58 26.21 -0.38 -2.01
N ASP A 59 27.48 -0.05 -2.28
CA ASP A 59 28.11 -0.39 -3.55
C ASP A 59 28.28 -1.91 -3.70
N GLU A 60 28.47 -2.61 -2.60
CA GLU A 60 28.51 -4.08 -2.56
C GLU A 60 27.11 -4.68 -2.67
N LEU A 61 26.12 -4.08 -2.01
CA LEU A 61 24.75 -4.61 -1.93
C LEU A 61 23.97 -4.46 -3.24
N ILE A 62 24.00 -3.28 -3.85
CA ILE A 62 23.20 -2.97 -5.05
C ILE A 62 24.04 -2.62 -6.28
N GLY A 63 25.35 -2.45 -6.11
CA GLY A 63 26.27 -2.01 -7.17
C GLY A 63 26.39 -0.48 -7.24
N ALA A 64 27.63 0.01 -7.41
CA ALA A 64 27.94 1.44 -7.45
C ALA A 64 27.10 2.23 -8.48
N ALA A 65 26.82 1.66 -9.65
CA ALA A 65 25.99 2.30 -10.66
C ALA A 65 24.52 2.49 -10.20
N ASN A 66 23.95 1.49 -9.52
CA ASN A 66 22.60 1.59 -8.97
C ASN A 66 22.55 2.53 -7.76
N HIS A 67 23.61 2.54 -6.95
CA HIS A 67 23.72 3.46 -5.82
C HIS A 67 23.75 4.91 -6.28
N GLN A 68 24.58 5.26 -7.26
CA GLN A 68 24.60 6.61 -7.83
C GLN A 68 23.25 6.98 -8.44
N LYS A 69 22.67 6.08 -9.26
CA LYS A 69 21.35 6.32 -9.86
C LYS A 69 20.25 6.52 -8.81
N LEU A 70 20.27 5.74 -7.73
CA LEU A 70 19.34 5.90 -6.63
C LEU A 70 19.52 7.27 -5.98
N ALA A 71 20.75 7.70 -5.71
CA ALA A 71 21.01 9.03 -5.14
C ALA A 71 20.45 10.15 -6.03
N ASP A 72 20.70 10.09 -7.34
CA ASP A 72 20.20 11.06 -8.31
C ASP A 72 18.66 11.06 -8.38
N ASP A 73 18.03 9.87 -8.39
CA ASP A 73 16.58 9.71 -8.41
C ASP A 73 15.95 10.31 -7.13
N ILE A 74 16.55 10.08 -5.96
CA ILE A 74 16.06 10.62 -4.68
C ILE A 74 16.22 12.14 -4.63
N GLU A 75 17.35 12.69 -5.09
CA GLU A 75 17.54 14.13 -5.18
C GLU A 75 16.47 14.79 -6.08
N LEU A 76 16.16 14.17 -7.22
CA LEU A 76 15.11 14.64 -8.10
C LEU A 76 13.73 14.58 -7.44
N LEU A 77 13.42 13.50 -6.73
CA LEU A 77 12.16 13.37 -5.99
C LEU A 77 12.05 14.42 -4.88
N ASP A 78 13.12 14.68 -4.16
CA ASP A 78 13.11 15.66 -3.07
C ASP A 78 13.01 17.10 -3.60
N GLY A 79 13.46 17.36 -4.84
CA GLY A 79 13.36 18.67 -5.49
C GLY A 79 12.09 18.91 -6.32
N ALA A 80 11.41 17.86 -6.79
CA ALA A 80 10.31 17.98 -7.77
C ALA A 80 9.03 17.21 -7.41
N ALA A 81 9.08 16.29 -6.43
CA ALA A 81 7.87 15.59 -5.99
C ALA A 81 7.07 16.43 -4.99
N GLU A 82 5.81 16.06 -4.82
CA GLU A 82 4.99 16.59 -3.73
C GLU A 82 5.56 16.11 -2.39
N GLU A 83 5.29 16.86 -1.31
CA GLU A 83 5.55 16.38 0.04
C GLU A 83 4.48 15.38 0.49
N PHE A 84 4.83 14.52 1.44
CA PHE A 84 3.86 13.61 2.02
C PHE A 84 2.92 14.36 2.97
N ASP A 85 1.62 14.30 2.70
CA ASP A 85 0.57 14.88 3.54
C ASP A 85 -0.53 13.84 3.80
N LEU A 86 -0.66 13.41 5.07
CA LEU A 86 -1.65 12.42 5.48
C LEU A 86 -3.09 12.92 5.32
N ASP A 87 -3.35 14.21 5.52
CA ASP A 87 -4.69 14.78 5.36
C ASP A 87 -5.09 14.76 3.89
N ALA A 88 -4.17 15.15 3.00
CA ALA A 88 -4.38 15.06 1.56
C ALA A 88 -4.63 13.60 1.10
N VAL A 89 -3.98 12.61 1.74
CA VAL A 89 -4.24 11.18 1.49
C VAL A 89 -5.66 10.80 1.92
N GLN A 90 -6.07 11.18 3.13
CA GLN A 90 -7.39 10.86 3.67
C GLN A 90 -8.54 11.51 2.88
N HIS A 91 -8.27 12.66 2.24
CA HIS A 91 -9.21 13.36 1.36
C HIS A 91 -9.09 12.98 -0.13
N GLY A 92 -8.27 12.00 -0.48
CA GLY A 92 -8.15 11.50 -1.86
C GLY A 92 -7.50 12.49 -2.83
N GLN A 93 -6.66 13.38 -2.32
CA GLN A 93 -5.92 14.39 -3.10
C GLN A 93 -4.47 13.96 -3.39
N LEU A 94 -3.91 13.09 -2.54
CA LEU A 94 -2.58 12.52 -2.66
C LEU A 94 -2.64 10.99 -2.57
N SER A 95 -1.96 10.30 -3.49
CA SER A 95 -1.86 8.84 -3.48
C SER A 95 -0.45 8.39 -3.09
N PRO A 96 -0.26 7.71 -1.94
CA PRO A 96 1.01 7.09 -1.58
C PRO A 96 1.31 5.92 -2.51
N VAL A 97 2.49 5.93 -3.14
CA VAL A 97 2.92 4.92 -4.10
C VAL A 97 3.97 4.02 -3.46
N PHE A 98 3.75 2.71 -3.58
CA PHE A 98 4.68 1.68 -3.13
C PHE A 98 5.09 0.80 -4.30
N PHE A 99 6.38 0.53 -4.39
CA PHE A 99 7.00 -0.41 -5.29
C PHE A 99 7.36 -1.69 -4.54
N GLY A 100 7.26 -2.82 -5.24
CA GLY A 100 7.49 -4.15 -4.70
C GLY A 100 7.13 -5.23 -5.72
N SER A 101 7.16 -6.48 -5.29
CA SER A 101 6.81 -7.63 -6.13
C SER A 101 5.92 -8.59 -5.36
N ALA A 102 4.62 -8.56 -5.67
CA ALA A 102 3.64 -9.47 -5.07
C ALA A 102 3.92 -10.95 -5.39
N LEU A 103 4.49 -11.24 -6.57
CA LEU A 103 4.85 -12.60 -6.97
C LEU A 103 5.92 -13.22 -6.08
N THR A 104 6.88 -12.40 -5.62
CA THR A 104 7.99 -12.83 -4.75
C THR A 104 7.75 -12.45 -3.29
N ASN A 105 6.56 -11.95 -2.95
CA ASN A 105 6.18 -11.42 -1.64
C ASN A 105 7.11 -10.31 -1.11
N PHE A 106 7.87 -9.64 -1.98
CA PHE A 106 8.81 -8.59 -1.61
C PHE A 106 8.09 -7.23 -1.47
N GLY A 107 8.30 -6.56 -0.34
CA GLY A 107 7.70 -5.25 -0.04
C GLY A 107 6.23 -5.30 0.40
N VAL A 108 5.62 -6.50 0.47
CA VAL A 108 4.21 -6.67 0.89
C VAL A 108 4.01 -6.36 2.37
N GLU A 109 4.91 -6.84 3.24
CA GLU A 109 4.82 -6.59 4.68
C GLU A 109 5.06 -5.10 5.02
N PRO A 110 6.13 -4.44 4.52
CA PRO A 110 6.30 -2.98 4.71
C PRO A 110 5.10 -2.19 4.19
N PHE A 111 4.58 -2.54 3.01
CA PHE A 111 3.36 -1.94 2.49
C PHE A 111 2.17 -2.12 3.43
N LEU A 112 1.94 -3.33 3.97
CA LEU A 112 0.79 -3.60 4.83
C LEU A 112 0.88 -2.81 6.15
N LYS A 113 2.08 -2.69 6.73
CA LYS A 113 2.31 -1.87 7.94
C LYS A 113 1.95 -0.41 7.69
N GLU A 114 2.43 0.16 6.59
CA GLU A 114 2.09 1.53 6.22
C GLU A 114 0.61 1.67 5.84
N PHE A 115 0.04 0.72 5.11
CA PHE A 115 -1.38 0.72 4.75
C PHE A 115 -2.25 0.82 6.00
N LEU A 116 -1.98 0.02 7.04
CA LEU A 116 -2.70 0.08 8.31
C LEU A 116 -2.59 1.45 8.99
N ARG A 117 -1.42 2.10 8.91
CA ARG A 117 -1.19 3.44 9.45
C ARG A 117 -1.92 4.53 8.65
N LEU A 118 -2.01 4.36 7.33
CA LEU A 118 -2.57 5.35 6.40
C LEU A 118 -4.10 5.28 6.31
N THR A 119 -4.68 4.09 6.52
CA THR A 119 -6.12 3.90 6.35
C THR A 119 -6.95 4.43 7.51
N PRO A 120 -8.12 5.02 7.24
CA PRO A 120 -9.03 5.41 8.29
C PRO A 120 -9.74 4.20 8.92
N PRO A 121 -10.14 4.30 10.20
CA PRO A 121 -11.09 3.37 10.81
C PRO A 121 -12.48 3.47 10.15
N PRO A 122 -13.47 2.65 10.54
CA PRO A 122 -14.85 2.83 10.09
C PRO A 122 -15.32 4.29 10.26
N LEU A 123 -15.77 4.89 9.15
CA LEU A 123 -16.19 6.30 9.12
C LEU A 123 -17.72 6.42 9.28
N PRO A 124 -18.19 7.56 9.83
CA PRO A 124 -19.61 7.87 9.91
C PRO A 124 -20.30 7.83 8.54
N ARG A 125 -21.57 7.45 8.54
CA ARG A 125 -22.41 7.40 7.33
C ARG A 125 -23.67 8.20 7.55
N LYS A 126 -24.11 8.90 6.50
CA LYS A 126 -25.43 9.56 6.51
C LYS A 126 -26.51 8.52 6.28
N ASP A 127 -27.50 8.51 7.15
CA ASP A 127 -28.72 7.76 6.95
C ASP A 127 -29.57 8.45 5.88
N ALA A 128 -29.96 7.70 4.84
CA ALA A 128 -30.63 8.29 3.68
C ALA A 128 -32.07 8.74 3.99
N PRO A 129 -32.89 7.97 4.73
CA PRO A 129 -34.21 8.40 5.21
C PRO A 129 -34.22 9.66 6.09
N THR A 130 -33.37 9.71 7.12
CA THR A 130 -33.44 10.78 8.14
C THR A 130 -32.50 11.96 7.83
N GLY A 131 -31.41 11.71 7.09
CA GLY A 131 -30.32 12.66 6.90
C GLY A 131 -29.32 12.71 8.05
N ASP A 132 -29.58 11.97 9.13
CA ASP A 132 -28.75 11.96 10.33
C ASP A 132 -27.41 11.26 10.10
N VAL A 133 -26.38 11.67 10.83
CA VAL A 133 -25.06 11.03 10.79
C VAL A 133 -25.03 9.90 11.81
N VAL A 134 -24.81 8.68 11.32
CA VAL A 134 -24.61 7.48 12.14
C VAL A 134 -23.17 7.46 12.63
N ASP A 135 -22.99 7.53 13.95
CA ASP A 135 -21.72 7.35 14.63
C ASP A 135 -21.33 5.85 14.66
N PRO A 136 -20.15 5.46 14.12
CA PRO A 136 -19.65 4.09 14.18
C PRO A 136 -19.50 3.52 15.59
N CYS A 137 -19.32 4.38 16.60
CA CYS A 137 -19.19 3.99 18.00
C CYS A 137 -20.53 3.79 18.71
N SER A 138 -21.67 4.03 18.05
CA SER A 138 -23.00 3.80 18.64
C SER A 138 -23.22 2.31 18.94
N GLU A 139 -23.86 2.01 20.08
CA GLU A 139 -24.20 0.63 20.47
C GLU A 139 -25.33 0.03 19.61
N GLN A 140 -26.18 0.88 19.03
CA GLN A 140 -27.29 0.41 18.19
C GLN A 140 -26.76 -0.14 16.87
N PHE A 141 -27.13 -1.38 16.55
CA PHE A 141 -26.74 -2.01 15.30
C PHE A 141 -27.37 -1.30 14.10
N SER A 142 -26.55 -0.95 13.12
CA SER A 142 -27.00 -0.45 11.82
C SER A 142 -26.11 -0.95 10.69
N GLY A 143 -26.67 -0.98 9.48
CA GLY A 143 -25.91 -1.33 8.29
C GLY A 143 -26.75 -1.30 7.02
N PHE A 144 -26.09 -1.35 5.87
CA PHE A 144 -26.75 -1.36 4.57
C PHE A 144 -26.20 -2.47 3.68
N VAL A 145 -27.06 -3.03 2.82
CA VAL A 145 -26.67 -4.03 1.83
C VAL A 145 -26.07 -3.31 0.62
N PHE A 146 -24.84 -3.65 0.26
CA PHE A 146 -24.13 -3.04 -0.88
C PHE A 146 -23.89 -4.01 -2.04
N LYS A 147 -24.07 -5.31 -1.82
CA LYS A 147 -23.93 -6.34 -2.85
C LYS A 147 -24.84 -7.53 -2.53
N ILE A 148 -25.46 -8.10 -3.55
CA ILE A 148 -26.18 -9.37 -3.46
C ILE A 148 -25.55 -10.34 -4.44
N GLN A 149 -25.21 -11.53 -3.97
CA GLN A 149 -24.67 -12.61 -4.79
C GLN A 149 -25.68 -13.75 -4.83
N ALA A 150 -26.09 -14.13 -6.04
CA ALA A 150 -26.98 -15.26 -6.26
C ALA A 150 -26.22 -16.58 -6.20
N ASN A 151 -26.86 -17.62 -5.65
CA ASN A 151 -26.34 -18.98 -5.76
C ASN A 151 -26.44 -19.47 -7.21
N MET A 152 -25.40 -20.16 -7.68
CA MET A 152 -25.34 -20.73 -9.02
C MET A 152 -26.05 -22.10 -9.13
N ASN A 153 -26.38 -22.74 -7.99
CA ASN A 153 -27.11 -24.00 -7.99
C ASN A 153 -28.59 -23.78 -8.36
N LYS A 154 -29.02 -24.31 -9.51
CA LYS A 154 -30.40 -24.18 -10.02
C LYS A 154 -31.49 -24.66 -9.05
N ASN A 155 -31.15 -25.58 -8.14
CA ASN A 155 -32.10 -26.13 -7.15
C ASN A 155 -32.20 -25.29 -5.87
N HIS A 156 -31.32 -24.30 -5.69
CA HIS A 156 -31.37 -23.40 -4.55
C HIS A 156 -31.56 -21.95 -5.03
N ARG A 157 -32.59 -21.30 -4.52
CA ARG A 157 -32.90 -19.88 -4.81
C ARG A 157 -32.35 -18.93 -3.73
N ASP A 158 -31.43 -19.41 -2.91
CA ASP A 158 -30.79 -18.62 -1.88
C ASP A 158 -29.89 -17.54 -2.47
N ARG A 159 -29.83 -16.42 -1.75
CA ARG A 159 -29.06 -15.23 -2.12
C ARG A 159 -28.31 -14.78 -0.88
N ILE A 160 -27.03 -14.47 -1.05
CA ILE A 160 -26.20 -13.90 0.01
C ILE A 160 -26.19 -12.39 -0.17
N ALA A 161 -26.67 -11.67 0.85
CA ALA A 161 -26.56 -10.22 0.92
C ALA A 161 -25.30 -9.85 1.71
N PHE A 162 -24.43 -9.05 1.12
CA PHE A 162 -23.27 -8.45 1.77
C PHE A 162 -23.71 -7.15 2.41
N LEU A 163 -23.72 -7.13 3.73
CA LEU A 163 -24.08 -5.98 4.55
C LEU A 163 -22.82 -5.34 5.11
N ARG A 164 -22.71 -4.01 5.00
CA ARG A 164 -21.70 -3.22 5.69
C ARG A 164 -22.27 -2.75 7.02
N ILE A 165 -21.67 -3.20 8.12
CA ILE A 165 -21.98 -2.69 9.45
C ILE A 165 -21.52 -1.22 9.53
N CYS A 166 -22.42 -0.36 9.97
CA CYS A 166 -22.18 1.07 10.15
C CYS A 166 -22.02 1.45 11.62
N SER A 167 -22.71 0.77 12.54
CA SER A 167 -22.58 0.92 13.99
C SER A 167 -23.02 -0.35 14.73
N GLY A 168 -22.72 -0.43 16.02
CA GLY A 168 -23.13 -1.53 16.90
C GLY A 168 -22.44 -2.85 16.61
N LYS A 169 -23.09 -3.94 17.02
CA LYS A 169 -22.56 -5.31 16.92
C LYS A 169 -23.63 -6.27 16.41
N PHE A 170 -23.24 -7.20 15.53
CA PHE A 170 -24.04 -8.33 15.06
C PHE A 170 -23.65 -9.61 15.82
#